data_AF-A0A1Y0IH94-F1
#
_entry.id   AF-A0A1Y0IH94-F1
#
_cell.length_a   1.000
_cell.length_b   1.000
_cell.length_c   1.000
_cell.angle_alpha   90.00
_cell.angle_beta   90.00
_cell.angle_gamma   90.00
#
_symmetry.space_group_name_H-M   'P 1'
#
loop_
_entity.id
_entity.type
_entity.pdbx_description
1 polymer ?
#
loop_
_entity_poly.entity_id
_entity_poly.type
_entity_poly.pdbx_seq_one_letter_code
_entity_poly.pdbx_strand_id
1 'polypeptide(L)'
;MLGVNPGKMAGHQKFAEKNNFGFPLVYDDRWQIISEYGVPTFSGLMVSRCVLILDKDMQLRYFNKGMPSTSELIAELEKINASTPL
;
A
#
# COMPACT_ATOMS: atom_id res chain seq x y z
N MET A 1 5.87 5.07 -3.65
CA MET A 1 4.89 3.98 -3.47
C MET A 1 5.59 2.78 -2.85
N LEU A 2 4.88 1.96 -2.08
CA LEU A 2 5.35 0.68 -1.54
C LEU A 2 4.25 -0.36 -1.79
N GLY A 3 4.61 -1.56 -2.23
CA GLY A 3 3.69 -2.70 -2.17
C GLY A 3 3.96 -3.50 -0.89
N VAL A 4 2.92 -3.92 -0.17
CA VAL A 4 3.08 -4.66 1.10
C VAL A 4 2.24 -5.93 1.04
N ASN A 5 2.86 -7.09 1.30
CA ASN A 5 2.15 -8.37 1.48
C ASN A 5 3.08 -9.39 2.18
N PRO A 6 2.55 -10.49 2.74
CA PRO A 6 3.34 -11.51 3.44
C PRO A 6 4.14 -12.45 2.52
N GLY A 7 4.21 -12.17 1.22
CA GLY A 7 5.02 -12.95 0.27
C GLY A 7 6.51 -12.82 0.57
N LYS A 8 7.25 -13.93 0.46
CA LYS A 8 8.69 -13.97 0.77
C LYS A 8 9.52 -13.09 -0.17
N MET A 9 10.62 -12.57 0.35
CA MET A 9 11.55 -11.67 -0.36
C MET A 9 12.00 -12.19 -1.73
N ALA A 10 12.36 -13.47 -1.86
CA ALA A 10 12.76 -14.05 -3.15
C ALA A 10 11.64 -14.01 -4.21
N GLY A 11 10.39 -14.22 -3.79
CA GLY A 11 9.22 -14.13 -4.68
C GLY A 11 8.93 -12.69 -5.09
N HIS A 12 9.04 -11.75 -4.14
CA HIS A 12 8.95 -10.32 -4.42
C HIS A 12 10.00 -9.85 -5.41
N GLN A 13 11.26 -10.22 -5.21
CA GLN A 13 12.35 -9.85 -6.11
C GLN A 13 12.06 -10.34 -7.54
N LYS A 14 11.78 -11.63 -7.71
CA LYS A 14 11.46 -12.20 -9.03
C LYS A 14 10.25 -11.52 -9.68
N PHE A 15 9.21 -11.20 -8.91
CA PHE A 15 8.01 -10.56 -9.43
C PHE A 15 8.26 -9.09 -9.82
N ALA A 16 9.01 -8.35 -8.99
CA ALA A 16 9.37 -6.96 -9.25
C ALA A 16 10.27 -6.84 -10.49
N GLU A 17 11.26 -7.72 -10.64
CA GLU A 17 12.13 -7.80 -11.82
C GLU A 17 11.33 -8.13 -13.07
N LYS A 18 10.47 -9.17 -13.01
CA LYS A 18 9.64 -9.59 -14.16
C LYS A 18 8.71 -8.48 -14.67
N ASN A 19 8.16 -7.68 -13.77
CA ASN A 19 7.18 -6.64 -14.11
C ASN A 19 7.78 -5.22 -14.12
N ASN A 20 9.11 -5.09 -14.01
CA ASN A 20 9.85 -3.82 -13.99
C ASN A 20 9.27 -2.77 -13.02
N PHE A 21 9.04 -3.17 -11.77
CA PHE A 21 8.48 -2.28 -10.76
C PHE A 21 9.46 -1.17 -10.38
N GLY A 22 9.01 0.09 -10.47
CA GLY A 22 9.74 1.28 -10.00
C GLY A 22 9.61 1.54 -8.50
N PHE A 23 9.17 0.56 -7.72
CA PHE A 23 8.95 0.65 -6.28
C PHE A 23 9.17 -0.70 -5.61
N PRO A 24 9.55 -0.72 -4.32
CA PRO A 24 9.83 -1.97 -3.62
C PRO A 24 8.54 -2.68 -3.20
N LEU A 25 8.68 -4.00 -3.04
CA LEU A 25 7.71 -4.84 -2.35
C LEU A 25 8.28 -5.20 -0.97
N VAL A 26 7.52 -4.88 0.07
CA VAL A 26 7.85 -5.12 1.47
C VAL A 26 7.32 -6.50 1.87
N TYR A 27 8.22 -7.36 2.32
CA TYR A 27 7.87 -8.59 3.00
C TYR A 27 7.35 -8.27 4.41
N ASP A 28 6.03 -8.29 4.58
CA ASP A 28 5.40 -8.11 5.88
C ASP A 28 5.43 -9.40 6.69
N ASP A 29 6.60 -9.69 7.26
CA ASP A 29 6.81 -10.86 8.09
C ASP A 29 5.84 -10.88 9.27
N ARG A 30 5.13 -12.00 9.43
CA ARG A 30 4.13 -12.20 10.49
C ARG A 30 3.00 -11.16 10.52
N TRP A 31 2.70 -10.50 9.40
CA TRP A 31 1.53 -9.62 9.23
C TRP A 31 1.51 -8.39 10.14
N GLN A 32 2.68 -7.88 10.53
CA GLN A 32 2.78 -6.78 11.49
C GLN A 32 2.24 -5.48 10.91
N ILE A 33 2.69 -5.10 9.71
CA ILE A 33 2.27 -3.85 9.05
C ILE A 33 0.77 -3.91 8.73
N ILE A 34 0.31 -5.02 8.14
CA ILE A 34 -1.11 -5.22 7.82
C ILE A 34 -1.98 -5.08 9.08
N SER A 35 -1.54 -5.64 10.22
CA SER A 35 -2.26 -5.55 11.49
C SER A 35 -2.29 -4.13 12.05
N GLU A 36 -1.15 -3.42 12.05
CA GLU A 36 -1.04 -2.06 12.59
C GLU A 36 -1.93 -1.06 11.83
N TYR A 37 -2.04 -1.21 10.51
CA TYR A 37 -2.89 -0.37 9.67
C TYR A 37 -4.36 -0.85 9.58
N GLY A 38 -4.74 -1.89 10.34
CA GLY A 38 -6.11 -2.41 10.36
C GLY A 38 -6.60 -2.93 9.01
N VAL A 39 -5.69 -3.40 8.15
CA VAL A 39 -6.03 -3.90 6.81
C VAL A 39 -6.79 -5.22 6.95
N PRO A 40 -7.98 -5.37 6.34
CA PRO A 40 -8.78 -6.59 6.47
C PRO A 40 -8.05 -7.80 5.88
N THR A 41 -8.10 -8.93 6.57
CA THR A 41 -7.62 -10.22 6.06
C THR A 41 -8.78 -11.18 5.80
N PHE A 42 -8.61 -12.09 4.84
CA PHE A 42 -9.54 -13.19 4.64
C PHE A 42 -9.08 -14.38 5.46
N SER A 43 -9.78 -14.65 6.57
CA SER A 43 -9.50 -15.73 7.52
C SER A 43 -8.04 -15.77 8.02
N GLY A 44 -7.33 -14.63 8.06
CA GLY A 44 -5.92 -14.56 8.45
C GLY A 44 -4.93 -15.18 7.46
N LEU A 45 -5.38 -15.56 6.26
CA LEU A 45 -4.56 -16.25 5.25
C LEU A 45 -4.22 -15.39 4.03
N MET A 46 -5.02 -14.36 3.76
CA MET A 46 -4.81 -13.46 2.62
C MET A 46 -5.08 -12.02 3.03
N VAL A 47 -4.20 -11.10 2.61
CA VAL A 47 -4.41 -9.66 2.76
C VAL A 47 -5.46 -9.19 1.76
N SER A 48 -6.43 -8.38 2.19
CA SER A 48 -7.34 -7.71 1.25
C SER A 48 -6.56 -6.71 0.42
N ARG A 49 -6.88 -6.62 -0.87
CA ARG A 49 -6.35 -5.54 -1.70
C ARG A 49 -6.90 -4.21 -1.19
N CYS A 50 -6.01 -3.26 -0.91
CA CYS A 50 -6.37 -1.90 -0.52
C CYS A 50 -5.25 -0.92 -0.92
N VAL A 51 -5.57 0.36 -0.87
CA VAL A 51 -4.62 1.47 -1.04
C VAL A 51 -4.74 2.41 0.15
N LEU A 52 -3.60 2.77 0.71
CA LEU A 52 -3.46 3.77 1.76
C LEU A 52 -2.65 4.95 1.22
N ILE A 53 -3.00 6.16 1.61
CA ILE A 53 -2.15 7.36 1.40
C ILE A 53 -1.84 7.94 2.75
N LEU A 54 -0.54 8.06 3.05
CA LEU A 54 -0.02 8.75 4.21
C LEU A 54 0.51 10.13 3.78
N ASP A 55 0.37 11.14 4.62
CA ASP A 55 1.06 12.41 4.42
C ASP A 55 2.51 12.37 4.93
N LYS A 56 3.20 13.52 4.81
CA LYS A 56 4.62 13.67 5.23
C LYS A 56 4.85 13.45 6.72
N ASP A 57 3.81 13.60 7.54
CA ASP A 57 3.83 13.41 8.99
C ASP A 57 3.33 12.00 9.36
N MET A 58 3.31 11.09 8.37
CA MET A 58 2.89 9.70 8.47
C MET A 58 1.43 9.52 8.93
N GLN A 59 0.59 10.53 8.77
CA GLN A 59 -0.83 10.42 9.10
C GLN A 59 -1.61 9.77 7.95
N LEU A 60 -2.53 8.86 8.28
CA LEU A 60 -3.40 8.23 7.29
C LEU A 60 -4.43 9.24 6.76
N ARG A 61 -4.35 9.58 5.48
CA ARG A 61 -5.23 10.55 4.82
C ARG A 61 -6.26 9.92 3.90
N TYR A 62 -6.00 8.70 3.44
CA TYR A 62 -6.89 7.95 2.56
C TYR A 62 -6.77 6.46 2.83
N PHE A 63 -7.91 5.76 2.86
CA PHE A 63 -7.99 4.31 2.89
C PHE A 63 -9.10 3.86 1.94
N ASN A 64 -8.76 2.97 1.01
CA ASN A 64 -9.74 2.36 0.11
C ASN A 64 -9.49 0.87 -0.05
N LYS A 65 -10.52 0.06 0.24
CA LYS A 65 -10.50 -1.37 -0.05
C LYS A 65 -10.84 -1.60 -1.52
N GLY A 66 -9.96 -2.31 -2.23
CA GLY A 66 -10.13 -2.67 -3.63
C GLY A 66 -8.99 -2.18 -4.50
N MET A 67 -9.32 -1.81 -5.73
CA MET A 67 -8.39 -1.37 -6.77
C MET A 67 -8.88 -0.02 -7.32
N PRO A 68 -8.70 1.09 -6.58
CA PRO A 68 -8.96 2.41 -7.13
C PRO A 68 -8.10 2.63 -8.37
N SER A 69 -8.64 3.35 -9.35
CA SER A 69 -7.93 3.76 -10.55
C SER A 69 -6.82 4.77 -10.23
N THR A 70 -5.83 4.85 -11.11
CA THR A 70 -4.76 5.86 -10.99
C THR A 70 -5.32 7.27 -10.97
N SER A 71 -6.35 7.57 -11.76
CA SER A 71 -7.01 8.89 -11.76
C SER A 71 -7.66 9.23 -10.43
N GLU A 72 -8.32 8.26 -9.77
CA GLU A 72 -8.88 8.47 -8.43
C GLU A 72 -7.77 8.76 -7.42
N LEU A 73 -6.68 7.99 -7.47
CA LEU A 73 -5.55 8.19 -6.55
C LEU A 73 -4.84 9.54 -6.76
N ILE A 74 -4.68 9.99 -8.01
CA ILE A 74 -4.11 11.31 -8.31
C ILE A 74 -5.01 12.42 -7.76
N ALA A 75 -6.33 12.33 -7.97
CA ALA A 75 -7.26 13.33 -7.46
C ALA A 75 -7.25 13.41 -5.93
N GLU A 76 -7.11 12.29 -5.23
CA GLU A 76 -6.97 12.28 -3.77
C GLU A 76 -5.64 12.89 -3.30
N LEU A 77 -4.53 12.62 -4.00
CA LEU A 77 -3.24 13.25 -3.71
C LEU A 77 -3.29 14.77 -3.88
N GLU A 78 -3.95 15.27 -4.93
CA GLU A 78 -4.12 16.71 -5.14
C GLU A 78 -4.91 17.37 -4.01
N LYS A 79 -5.98 16.75 -3.52
CA LYS A 79 -6.76 17.22 -2.36
C LYS A 79 -5.92 17.25 -1.08
N ILE A 80 -5.13 16.20 -0.83
CA ILE A 80 -4.26 16.11 0.36
C ILE A 80 -3.19 17.21 0.34
N ASN A 81 -2.57 17.44 -0.83
CA ASN A 81 -1.54 18.47 -0.99
C ASN A 81 -2.12 19.89 -0.87
N ALA A 82 -3.35 20.13 -1.33
CA ALA A 82 -3.99 21.44 -1.18
C ALA A 82 -4.37 21.76 0.29
N SER A 83 -4.61 20.73 1.11
CA SER A 83 -5.00 20.88 2.52
C SER A 83 -3.83 20.84 3.50
N THR A 84 -2.62 20.52 3.02
CA THR A 84 -1.41 20.42 3.83
C THR A 84 -0.32 21.27 3.16
N PRO A 85 -0.18 22.55 3.52
CA PRO A 85 0.87 23.40 2.96
C PRO A 85 2.25 22.78 3.22
N LEU A 86 3.11 22.79 2.19
CA LEU A 86 4.51 22.38 2.28
C LEU A 86 5.28 23.23 3.31
#